data_AF-A0A7S1B3I8-F1
#
_entry.id   AF-A0A7S1B3I8-F1
#
_cell.length_a   1.000
_cell.length_b   1.000
_cell.length_c   1.000
_cell.angle_alpha   90.00
_cell.angle_beta   90.00
_cell.angle_gamma   90.00
#
_symmetry.space_group_name_H-M   'P 1'
#
loop_
_entity.id
_entity.type
_entity.pdbx_description
1 polymer ?
#
loop_
_entity_poly.entity_id
_entity_poly.type
_entity_poly.pdbx_seq_one_letter_code
_entity_poly.pdbx_strand_id
1 'polypeptide(L)'
;MYKLFFLLFLAAVCAQVNSECLDTGGVSTAIKEWIEDKLSAEIAYGPIADWKFCIGTTFKHLLYGDGNWKGSEKAMAFNEDLSSWDTSFVTSMVEMFSYAKSFNRDISGWDTSGVKNMSWMFHEANSFNQNMSGWDTASVTDMSGMFWKATSFNYNISEWDTSGVTDMYGMFYEATYFNQDLSNWDTLSVTNMLQMFYAAISFNKDITGWDTTRVTSMKSMFNQANSFNQDISGWSTAGVKTMYRMFFSAASFETCLVWDISNVQYTSEMFSGSNGDICTSAPTMTAPPAKITPAPSSLPTSYPSPALRAHSIDSTDNDESVWIMILPYVIALGICFSFLIYYFVHTTFYKKTELDGGLYSSEKATKKASHADDDETCNTGRYGTLGPRFHTVQGCSALSLTLFILLLQE
;
A
#
# COMPACT_ATOMS: atom_id res chain seq x y z
N MET A 1 35.27 -22.95 -14.60
CA MET A 1 34.33 -21.88 -15.04
C MET A 1 32.97 -22.43 -15.44
N TYR A 2 32.82 -23.18 -16.54
CA TYR A 2 31.49 -23.60 -17.05
C TYR A 2 30.54 -24.24 -16.02
N LYS A 3 31.01 -25.14 -15.12
CA LYS A 3 30.17 -25.71 -14.05
C LYS A 3 29.60 -24.65 -13.08
N LEU A 4 30.35 -23.61 -12.74
CA LEU A 4 29.89 -22.55 -11.84
C LEU A 4 28.89 -21.63 -12.54
N PHE A 5 29.14 -21.33 -13.82
CA PHE A 5 28.23 -20.57 -14.67
C PHE A 5 26.91 -21.31 -14.87
N PHE A 6 26.96 -22.63 -15.08
CA PHE A 6 25.78 -23.49 -15.25
C PHE A 6 24.99 -23.67 -13.94
N LEU A 7 25.66 -23.73 -12.78
CA LEU A 7 25.00 -23.74 -11.47
C LEU A 7 24.34 -22.40 -11.12
N LEU A 8 24.98 -21.26 -11.46
CA LEU A 8 24.35 -19.93 -11.36
C LEU A 8 23.16 -19.80 -12.32
N PHE A 9 23.29 -20.32 -13.54
CA PHE A 9 22.19 -20.33 -14.52
C PHE A 9 21.02 -21.22 -14.06
N LEU A 10 21.29 -22.41 -13.49
CA LEU A 10 20.24 -23.24 -12.91
C LEU A 10 19.62 -22.64 -11.65
N ALA A 11 20.37 -21.91 -10.83
CA ALA A 11 19.81 -21.18 -9.68
C ALA A 11 18.88 -20.05 -10.15
N ALA A 12 19.27 -19.28 -11.18
CA ALA A 12 18.41 -18.27 -11.80
C ALA A 12 17.16 -18.88 -12.46
N VAL A 13 17.31 -20.00 -13.19
CA VAL A 13 16.19 -20.70 -13.86
C VAL A 13 15.26 -21.41 -12.85
N CYS A 14 15.73 -21.81 -11.66
CA CYS A 14 14.87 -22.30 -10.58
C CYS A 14 14.17 -21.19 -9.79
N ALA A 15 14.69 -19.95 -9.81
CA ALA A 15 14.00 -18.79 -9.23
C ALA A 15 12.84 -18.32 -10.11
N GLN A 16 12.90 -18.61 -11.42
CA GLN A 16 11.89 -18.18 -12.39
C GLN A 16 10.65 -19.09 -12.40
N VAL A 17 9.97 -19.18 -11.26
CA VAL A 17 8.55 -19.53 -11.25
C VAL A 17 7.81 -18.33 -11.82
N ASN A 18 7.61 -18.34 -13.14
CA ASN A 18 6.74 -17.38 -13.84
C ASN A 18 5.30 -17.51 -13.29
N SER A 19 5.02 -16.80 -12.21
CA SER A 19 3.69 -16.25 -12.01
C SER A 19 3.56 -15.06 -12.96
N GLU A 20 2.53 -15.05 -13.80
CA GLU A 20 2.27 -13.95 -14.76
C GLU A 20 1.96 -12.62 -14.04
N CYS A 21 1.79 -12.68 -12.72
CA CYS A 21 1.46 -11.60 -11.82
C CYS A 21 1.97 -11.91 -10.40
N LEU A 22 2.25 -10.87 -9.61
CA LEU A 22 2.57 -10.95 -8.19
C LEU A 22 1.29 -11.02 -7.36
N ASP A 23 1.14 -12.04 -6.52
CA ASP A 23 0.12 -12.05 -5.47
C ASP A 23 0.54 -11.19 -4.26
N THR A 24 -0.30 -11.09 -3.23
CA THR A 24 0.00 -10.33 -1.98
C THR A 24 1.32 -10.75 -1.31
N GLY A 25 1.68 -12.04 -1.34
CA GLY A 25 2.94 -12.53 -0.81
C GLY A 25 4.11 -12.23 -1.75
N GLY A 26 3.89 -12.37 -3.06
CA GLY A 26 4.83 -12.03 -4.12
C GLY A 26 5.26 -10.56 -4.06
N VAL A 27 4.32 -9.62 -4.06
CA VAL A 27 4.64 -8.18 -4.00
C VAL A 27 5.32 -7.79 -2.67
N SER A 28 4.90 -8.38 -1.54
CA SER A 28 5.58 -8.15 -0.25
C SER A 28 7.03 -8.66 -0.24
N THR A 29 7.30 -9.76 -0.96
CA THR A 29 8.66 -10.31 -1.10
C THR A 29 9.50 -9.46 -2.05
N ALA A 30 8.96 -9.12 -3.22
CA ALA A 30 9.62 -8.30 -4.22
C ALA A 30 9.98 -6.90 -3.71
N ILE A 31 9.11 -6.23 -2.94
CA ILE A 31 9.41 -4.93 -2.32
C ILE A 31 10.52 -5.04 -1.26
N LYS A 32 10.50 -6.07 -0.41
CA LYS A 32 11.57 -6.29 0.57
C LYS A 32 12.92 -6.50 -0.12
N GLU A 33 12.94 -7.30 -1.17
CA GLU A 33 14.14 -7.51 -1.99
C GLU A 33 14.58 -6.21 -2.68
N TRP A 34 13.65 -5.42 -3.24
CA TRP A 34 13.96 -4.13 -3.86
C TRP A 34 14.61 -3.14 -2.90
N ILE A 35 14.10 -3.07 -1.67
CA ILE A 35 14.64 -2.21 -0.63
C ILE A 35 15.99 -2.74 -0.13
N GLU A 36 16.16 -4.05 0.08
CA GLU A 36 17.43 -4.61 0.54
C GLU A 36 18.53 -4.57 -0.54
N ASP A 37 18.22 -4.98 -1.77
CA ASP A 37 19.08 -4.98 -2.96
C ASP A 37 18.26 -4.82 -4.27
N LYS A 38 18.09 -3.56 -4.69
CA LYS A 38 17.42 -3.18 -5.94
C LYS A 38 17.92 -3.92 -7.17
N LEU A 39 19.23 -4.22 -7.29
CA LEU A 39 19.75 -4.90 -8.47
C LEU A 39 19.29 -6.36 -8.54
N SER A 40 19.27 -7.07 -7.40
CA SER A 40 18.73 -8.43 -7.32
C SER A 40 17.22 -8.45 -7.63
N ALA A 41 16.46 -7.48 -7.11
CA ALA A 41 15.03 -7.35 -7.41
C ALA A 41 14.75 -7.00 -8.89
N GLU A 42 15.53 -6.11 -9.51
CA GLU A 42 15.43 -5.80 -10.95
C GLU A 42 15.71 -7.03 -11.83
N ILE A 43 16.64 -7.90 -11.41
CA ILE A 43 16.94 -9.17 -12.09
C ILE A 43 15.82 -10.20 -11.90
N ALA A 44 15.20 -10.26 -10.71
CA ALA A 44 14.19 -11.26 -10.37
C ALA A 44 12.77 -10.92 -10.87
N TYR A 45 12.35 -9.66 -10.75
CA TYR A 45 10.97 -9.21 -11.01
C TYR A 45 10.87 -8.17 -12.15
N GLY A 46 12.00 -7.69 -12.68
CA GLY A 46 12.04 -6.57 -13.62
C GLY A 46 11.91 -5.20 -12.92
N PRO A 47 11.88 -4.10 -13.71
CA PRO A 47 11.71 -2.75 -13.18
C PRO A 47 10.40 -2.61 -12.38
N ILE A 48 10.45 -1.94 -11.22
CA ILE A 48 9.29 -1.80 -10.32
C ILE A 48 8.04 -1.21 -11.01
N ALA A 49 8.22 -0.31 -11.97
CA ALA A 49 7.14 0.29 -12.75
C ALA A 49 6.39 -0.72 -13.64
N ASP A 50 7.05 -1.82 -14.06
CA ASP A 50 6.49 -2.79 -15.00
C ASP A 50 5.74 -3.94 -14.31
N TRP A 51 5.87 -4.05 -12.98
CA TRP A 51 5.29 -5.14 -12.19
C TRP A 51 3.79 -5.31 -12.44
N LYS A 52 3.36 -6.58 -12.49
CA LYS A 52 1.96 -6.99 -12.67
C LYS A 52 1.47 -7.67 -11.41
N PHE A 53 0.18 -7.55 -11.13
CA PHE A 53 -0.42 -7.98 -9.87
C PHE A 53 -1.61 -8.89 -10.13
N CYS A 54 -1.78 -9.91 -9.28
CA CYS A 54 -2.87 -10.85 -9.46
C CYS A 54 -4.17 -10.25 -8.94
N ILE A 55 -5.31 -10.58 -9.57
CA ILE A 55 -6.64 -10.16 -9.10
C ILE A 55 -6.82 -10.60 -7.63
N GLY A 56 -7.23 -9.67 -6.78
CA GLY A 56 -7.36 -9.90 -5.33
C GLY A 56 -6.08 -9.66 -4.52
N THR A 57 -4.99 -9.22 -5.15
CA THR A 57 -3.79 -8.73 -4.43
C THR A 57 -4.14 -7.50 -3.61
N THR A 58 -3.63 -7.44 -2.38
CA THR A 58 -3.81 -6.30 -1.46
C THR A 58 -2.47 -5.64 -1.18
N PHE A 59 -2.44 -4.31 -1.13
CA PHE A 59 -1.22 -3.54 -0.91
C PHE A 59 -1.04 -3.20 0.57
N LYS A 60 -0.96 -4.25 1.41
CA LYS A 60 -0.80 -4.10 2.86
C LYS A 60 0.67 -4.15 3.26
N HIS A 61 1.11 -3.17 4.06
CA HIS A 61 2.45 -3.11 4.65
C HIS A 61 3.61 -3.26 3.63
N LEU A 62 3.44 -2.74 2.41
CA LEU A 62 4.42 -2.95 1.33
C LEU A 62 5.72 -2.17 1.60
N LEU A 63 5.64 -0.85 1.75
CA LEU A 63 6.78 0.05 1.89
C LEU A 63 6.95 0.50 3.35
N TYR A 64 6.79 -0.46 4.27
CA TYR A 64 6.77 -0.23 5.71
C TYR A 64 8.18 -0.03 6.29
N GLY A 65 8.48 1.15 6.84
CA GLY A 65 9.84 1.58 7.22
C GLY A 65 10.07 1.91 8.70
N ASP A 66 9.45 1.21 9.64
CA ASP A 66 9.35 1.57 11.08
C ASP A 66 10.65 1.59 11.94
N GLY A 67 11.82 1.50 11.33
CA GLY A 67 13.10 1.42 12.04
C GLY A 67 13.46 0.02 12.55
N ASN A 68 12.48 -0.86 12.83
CA ASN A 68 12.72 -2.20 13.39
C ASN A 68 13.13 -3.23 12.32
N TRP A 69 12.75 -3.01 11.06
CA TRP A 69 13.15 -3.86 9.94
C TRP A 69 14.56 -3.53 9.41
N LYS A 70 15.32 -4.57 9.07
CA LYS A 70 16.60 -4.50 8.35
C LYS A 70 16.40 -3.85 6.97
N GLY A 71 16.89 -2.62 6.80
CA GLY A 71 16.67 -1.84 5.58
C GLY A 71 15.69 -0.68 5.77
N SER A 72 15.21 -0.44 6.99
CA SER A 72 14.37 0.71 7.36
C SER A 72 14.88 2.05 6.82
N GLU A 73 16.18 2.35 6.89
CA GLU A 73 16.75 3.57 6.30
C GLU A 73 16.47 3.70 4.78
N LYS A 74 16.55 2.58 4.04
CA LYS A 74 16.26 2.53 2.60
C LYS A 74 14.76 2.58 2.32
N ALA A 75 13.94 1.98 3.19
CA ALA A 75 12.48 2.07 3.13
C ALA A 75 11.98 3.49 3.39
N MET A 76 12.54 4.16 4.39
CA MET A 76 12.28 5.58 4.69
C MET A 76 12.70 6.49 3.53
N ALA A 77 13.76 6.13 2.81
CA ALA A 77 14.23 6.82 1.61
C ALA A 77 13.50 6.41 0.32
N PHE A 78 12.55 5.48 0.36
CA PHE A 78 11.85 4.99 -0.84
C PHE A 78 11.07 6.11 -1.53
N ASN A 79 11.33 6.30 -2.83
CA ASN A 79 10.70 7.34 -3.64
C ASN A 79 10.76 6.99 -5.14
N GLU A 80 10.44 5.72 -5.46
CA GLU A 80 10.38 5.20 -6.84
C GLU A 80 9.05 5.55 -7.52
N ASP A 81 9.05 5.58 -8.85
CA ASP A 81 7.84 5.83 -9.66
C ASP A 81 6.95 4.56 -9.72
N LEU A 82 5.69 4.72 -9.34
CA LEU A 82 4.66 3.66 -9.29
C LEU A 82 3.42 4.05 -10.10
N SER A 83 3.50 5.10 -10.94
CA SER A 83 2.36 5.67 -11.67
C SER A 83 1.73 4.70 -12.68
N SER A 84 2.49 3.70 -13.15
CA SER A 84 2.07 2.66 -14.10
C SER A 84 1.45 1.41 -13.47
N TRP A 85 1.30 1.37 -12.14
CA TRP A 85 0.69 0.24 -11.44
C TRP A 85 -0.82 0.19 -11.67
N ASP A 86 -1.32 -0.95 -12.15
CA ASP A 86 -2.75 -1.25 -12.17
C ASP A 86 -3.22 -1.55 -10.74
N THR A 87 -4.14 -0.73 -10.25
CA THR A 87 -4.71 -0.74 -8.90
C THR A 87 -6.19 -1.10 -8.87
N SER A 88 -6.82 -1.31 -10.02
CA SER A 88 -8.28 -1.47 -10.18
C SER A 88 -8.92 -2.62 -9.40
N PHE A 89 -8.14 -3.66 -9.08
CA PHE A 89 -8.58 -4.82 -8.28
C PHE A 89 -8.23 -4.70 -6.78
N VAL A 90 -7.50 -3.66 -6.36
CA VAL A 90 -6.95 -3.54 -4.99
C VAL A 90 -8.06 -3.14 -4.02
N THR A 91 -8.30 -3.98 -3.01
CA THR A 91 -9.36 -3.72 -2.00
C THR A 91 -8.85 -3.10 -0.70
N SER A 92 -7.53 -2.98 -0.53
CA SER A 92 -6.92 -2.52 0.72
C SER A 92 -5.49 -2.03 0.50
N MET A 93 -5.18 -0.86 1.06
CA MET A 93 -3.87 -0.16 1.01
C MET A 93 -3.33 0.14 2.43
N VAL A 94 -3.68 -0.70 3.42
CA VAL A 94 -3.31 -0.54 4.84
C VAL A 94 -1.79 -0.41 4.99
N GLU A 95 -1.33 0.68 5.63
CA GLU A 95 0.09 0.94 5.88
C GLU A 95 0.99 0.85 4.63
N MET A 96 0.44 1.06 3.41
CA MET A 96 1.17 0.82 2.15
C MET A 96 2.49 1.60 2.09
N PHE A 97 2.50 2.87 2.52
CA PHE A 97 3.64 3.78 2.56
C PHE A 97 4.01 4.20 4.00
N SER A 98 3.63 3.42 5.02
CA SER A 98 3.88 3.80 6.41
C SER A 98 5.39 3.86 6.70
N TYR A 99 5.85 4.99 7.26
CA TYR A 99 7.24 5.38 7.46
C TYR A 99 8.07 5.58 6.19
N ALA A 100 7.49 5.61 4.99
CA ALA A 100 8.20 5.96 3.74
C ALA A 100 8.44 7.48 3.66
N LYS A 101 9.30 8.01 4.54
CA LYS A 101 9.45 9.45 4.86
C LYS A 101 9.75 10.33 3.66
N SER A 102 10.47 9.80 2.66
CA SER A 102 10.84 10.49 1.42
C SER A 102 9.85 10.28 0.26
N PHE A 103 8.83 9.43 0.40
CA PHE A 103 7.90 9.14 -0.67
C PHE A 103 7.05 10.36 -1.03
N ASN A 104 7.11 10.78 -2.29
CA ASN A 104 6.38 11.92 -2.82
C ASN A 104 6.24 11.82 -4.36
N ARG A 105 5.90 10.63 -4.88
CA ARG A 105 5.66 10.39 -6.31
C ARG A 105 4.20 10.44 -6.68
N ASP A 106 3.95 10.81 -7.93
CA ASP A 106 2.62 10.89 -8.50
C ASP A 106 1.95 9.50 -8.53
N ILE A 107 0.78 9.44 -7.91
CA ILE A 107 -0.13 8.29 -7.83
C ILE A 107 -1.57 8.73 -8.15
N SER A 108 -1.73 9.89 -8.79
CA SER A 108 -3.03 10.47 -9.14
C SER A 108 -3.81 9.66 -10.18
N GLY A 109 -3.09 8.84 -10.98
CA GLY A 109 -3.68 7.95 -11.98
C GLY A 109 -4.11 6.57 -11.46
N TRP A 110 -3.99 6.30 -10.14
CA TRP A 110 -4.43 5.02 -9.56
C TRP A 110 -5.96 4.94 -9.46
N ASP A 111 -6.50 3.78 -9.86
CA ASP A 111 -7.90 3.43 -9.63
C ASP A 111 -8.07 2.95 -8.18
N THR A 112 -8.86 3.69 -7.42
CA THR A 112 -9.13 3.47 -6.00
C THR A 112 -10.57 3.03 -5.73
N SER A 113 -11.41 2.91 -6.75
CA SER A 113 -12.85 2.62 -6.64
C SER A 113 -13.17 1.29 -5.91
N GLY A 114 -12.26 0.32 -5.97
CA GLY A 114 -12.35 -0.96 -5.26
C GLY A 114 -11.85 -0.94 -3.80
N VAL A 115 -11.15 0.11 -3.37
CA VAL A 115 -10.45 0.18 -2.08
C VAL A 115 -11.44 0.43 -0.95
N LYS A 116 -11.38 -0.39 0.11
CA LYS A 116 -12.28 -0.30 1.28
C LYS A 116 -11.60 0.17 2.56
N ASN A 117 -10.27 0.09 2.61
CA ASN A 117 -9.47 0.43 3.77
C ASN A 117 -8.16 1.09 3.32
N MET A 118 -8.00 2.36 3.71
CA MET A 118 -6.81 3.20 3.50
C MET A 118 -6.12 3.56 4.83
N SER A 119 -6.42 2.82 5.91
CA SER A 119 -5.89 3.11 7.23
C SER A 119 -4.35 3.12 7.23
N TRP A 120 -3.79 4.14 7.88
CA TRP A 120 -2.35 4.35 8.04
C TRP A 120 -1.54 4.41 6.73
N MET A 121 -2.19 4.56 5.56
CA MET A 121 -1.54 4.44 4.26
C MET A 121 -0.30 5.33 4.11
N PHE A 122 -0.35 6.58 4.60
CA PHE A 122 0.74 7.55 4.58
C PHE A 122 1.25 7.93 5.99
N HIS A 123 1.07 7.04 6.98
CA HIS A 123 1.55 7.23 8.35
C HIS A 123 3.07 7.51 8.37
N GLU A 124 3.52 8.61 8.98
CA GLU A 124 4.93 9.08 8.94
C GLU A 124 5.55 9.20 7.53
N ALA A 125 4.76 9.31 6.45
CA ALA A 125 5.24 9.68 5.11
C ALA A 125 5.50 11.20 5.05
N ASN A 126 6.49 11.68 5.81
CA ASN A 126 6.73 13.09 6.11
C ASN A 126 6.77 14.03 4.89
N SER A 127 7.21 13.57 3.73
CA SER A 127 7.35 14.37 2.50
C SER A 127 6.12 14.33 1.58
N PHE A 128 5.14 13.47 1.85
CA PHE A 128 4.05 13.21 0.92
C PHE A 128 3.07 14.39 0.81
N ASN A 129 2.88 14.91 -0.41
CA ASN A 129 1.95 15.99 -0.70
C ASN A 129 1.51 15.98 -2.18
N GLN A 130 1.12 14.81 -2.70
CA GLN A 130 0.78 14.62 -4.12
C GLN A 130 -0.72 14.71 -4.41
N ASN A 131 -1.04 14.84 -5.70
CA ASN A 131 -2.41 14.92 -6.18
C ASN A 131 -3.15 13.58 -5.98
N MET A 132 -4.34 13.66 -5.38
CA MET A 132 -5.29 12.56 -5.20
C MET A 132 -6.74 12.99 -5.50
N SER A 133 -6.94 14.06 -6.28
CA SER A 133 -8.29 14.57 -6.60
C SER A 133 -9.06 13.68 -7.59
N GLY A 134 -8.37 12.75 -8.25
CA GLY A 134 -8.97 11.75 -9.15
C GLY A 134 -9.28 10.42 -8.47
N TRP A 135 -9.05 10.30 -7.16
CA TRP A 135 -9.33 9.08 -6.42
C TRP A 135 -10.82 8.94 -6.10
N ASP A 136 -11.35 7.73 -6.24
CA ASP A 136 -12.72 7.37 -5.85
C ASP A 136 -12.67 6.75 -4.44
N THR A 137 -13.20 7.48 -3.47
CA THR A 137 -13.23 7.07 -2.06
C THR A 137 -14.59 6.53 -1.61
N ALA A 138 -15.60 6.43 -2.48
CA ALA A 138 -16.97 6.05 -2.10
C ALA A 138 -17.07 4.64 -1.50
N SER A 139 -16.14 3.75 -1.84
CA SER A 139 -16.02 2.39 -1.26
C SER A 139 -15.29 2.35 0.10
N VAL A 140 -14.65 3.44 0.53
CA VAL A 140 -13.76 3.46 1.70
C VAL A 140 -14.56 3.56 2.99
N THR A 141 -14.30 2.62 3.92
CA THR A 141 -14.97 2.54 5.23
C THR A 141 -14.09 2.94 6.42
N ASP A 142 -12.77 2.99 6.19
CA ASP A 142 -11.74 3.20 7.21
C ASP A 142 -10.59 4.03 6.63
N MET A 143 -10.41 5.23 7.19
CA MET A 143 -9.32 6.18 6.91
C MET A 143 -8.49 6.47 8.19
N SER A 144 -8.59 5.62 9.21
CA SER A 144 -7.89 5.82 10.49
C SER A 144 -6.38 5.95 10.29
N GLY A 145 -5.78 6.98 10.86
CA GLY A 145 -4.35 7.27 10.80
C GLY A 145 -3.79 7.55 9.40
N MET A 146 -4.62 7.73 8.36
CA MET A 146 -4.16 7.78 6.96
C MET A 146 -3.02 8.79 6.71
N PHE A 147 -3.08 9.98 7.33
CA PHE A 147 -2.05 11.01 7.26
C PHE A 147 -1.39 11.30 8.63
N TRP A 148 -1.44 10.34 9.57
CA TRP A 148 -0.82 10.47 10.89
C TRP A 148 0.67 10.80 10.74
N LYS A 149 1.13 11.94 11.25
CA LYS A 149 2.48 12.50 11.12
C LYS A 149 2.98 12.67 9.67
N ALA A 150 2.10 12.72 8.67
CA ALA A 150 2.45 13.14 7.32
C ALA A 150 2.68 14.67 7.31
N THR A 151 3.77 15.12 7.92
CA THR A 151 3.94 16.53 8.33
C THR A 151 3.80 17.53 7.20
N SER A 152 4.26 17.22 5.98
CA SER A 152 4.16 18.13 4.82
C SER A 152 2.81 18.04 4.09
N PHE A 153 1.92 17.14 4.51
CA PHE A 153 0.66 16.90 3.81
C PHE A 153 -0.29 18.09 3.94
N ASN A 154 -0.66 18.66 2.79
CA ASN A 154 -1.63 19.75 2.69
C ASN A 154 -2.27 19.78 1.28
N TYR A 155 -2.46 18.62 0.64
CA TYR A 155 -3.09 18.55 -0.68
C TYR A 155 -4.62 18.59 -0.54
N ASN A 156 -5.33 19.22 -1.48
CA ASN A 156 -6.77 19.37 -1.39
C ASN A 156 -7.50 18.02 -1.57
N ILE A 157 -8.36 17.69 -0.61
CA ILE A 157 -9.18 16.48 -0.54
C ILE A 157 -10.67 16.81 -0.29
N SER A 158 -11.10 18.04 -0.63
CA SER A 158 -12.48 18.52 -0.49
C SER A 158 -13.51 17.69 -1.27
N GLU A 159 -13.08 17.05 -2.36
CA GLU A 159 -13.94 16.30 -3.29
C GLU A 159 -14.04 14.80 -2.96
N TRP A 160 -13.40 14.33 -1.87
CA TRP A 160 -13.49 12.93 -1.46
C TRP A 160 -14.88 12.61 -0.88
N ASP A 161 -15.53 11.56 -1.42
CA ASP A 161 -16.72 10.97 -0.82
C ASP A 161 -16.34 10.26 0.49
N THR A 162 -16.90 10.74 1.59
CA THR A 162 -16.69 10.20 2.95
C THR A 162 -17.93 9.55 3.54
N SER A 163 -19.04 9.47 2.78
CA SER A 163 -20.34 8.97 3.25
C SER A 163 -20.30 7.50 3.73
N GLY A 164 -19.37 6.71 3.20
CA GLY A 164 -19.08 5.33 3.62
C GLY A 164 -18.15 5.20 4.84
N VAL A 165 -17.44 6.26 5.23
CA VAL A 165 -16.37 6.21 6.25
C VAL A 165 -16.97 6.13 7.65
N THR A 166 -16.46 5.19 8.45
CA THR A 166 -16.94 4.93 9.82
C THR A 166 -15.90 5.21 10.91
N ASP A 167 -14.62 5.20 10.55
CA ASP A 167 -13.48 5.49 11.43
C ASP A 167 -12.51 6.50 10.80
N MET A 168 -12.27 7.60 11.52
CA MET A 168 -11.33 8.67 11.20
C MET A 168 -10.32 8.91 12.35
N TYR A 169 -10.10 7.91 13.22
CA TYR A 169 -9.15 7.97 14.34
C TYR A 169 -7.80 8.53 13.89
N GLY A 170 -7.39 9.65 14.48
CA GLY A 170 -6.08 10.25 14.25
C GLY A 170 -5.72 10.54 12.78
N MET A 171 -6.70 10.69 11.88
CA MET A 171 -6.45 10.82 10.44
C MET A 171 -5.42 11.91 10.09
N PHE A 172 -5.44 13.03 10.82
CA PHE A 172 -4.50 14.16 10.68
C PHE A 172 -3.68 14.42 11.95
N TYR A 173 -3.52 13.40 12.81
CA TYR A 173 -2.67 13.48 14.02
C TYR A 173 -1.26 13.94 13.63
N GLU A 174 -0.74 15.01 14.22
CA GLU A 174 0.57 15.61 13.92
C GLU A 174 0.81 15.92 12.42
N ALA A 175 -0.25 16.06 11.61
CA ALA A 175 -0.16 16.57 10.23
C ALA A 175 -0.03 18.10 10.26
N THR A 176 1.15 18.59 10.69
CA THR A 176 1.33 19.96 11.18
C THR A 176 1.02 21.07 10.17
N TYR A 177 1.19 20.83 8.87
CA TYR A 177 0.88 21.80 7.79
C TYR A 177 -0.55 21.68 7.23
N PHE A 178 -1.31 20.65 7.60
CA PHE A 178 -2.62 20.40 7.02
C PHE A 178 -3.64 21.49 7.38
N ASN A 179 -4.24 22.12 6.37
CA ASN A 179 -5.25 23.17 6.52
C ASN A 179 -6.13 23.27 5.26
N GLN A 180 -6.62 22.13 4.75
CA GLN A 180 -7.51 22.07 3.59
C GLN A 180 -8.98 22.01 3.98
N ASP A 181 -9.84 22.44 3.05
CA ASP A 181 -11.28 22.52 3.25
C ASP A 181 -11.90 21.11 3.34
N LEU A 182 -12.71 20.89 4.38
CA LEU A 182 -13.41 19.64 4.66
C LEU A 182 -14.91 19.87 4.91
N SER A 183 -15.43 21.06 4.57
CA SER A 183 -16.82 21.46 4.81
C SER A 183 -17.85 20.60 4.05
N ASN A 184 -17.45 20.01 2.92
CA ASN A 184 -18.27 19.12 2.10
C ASN A 184 -18.27 17.64 2.54
N TRP A 185 -17.47 17.26 3.54
CA TRP A 185 -17.37 15.85 3.97
C TRP A 185 -18.65 15.39 4.68
N ASP A 186 -19.19 14.25 4.26
CA ASP A 186 -20.31 13.58 4.93
C ASP A 186 -19.76 12.75 6.10
N THR A 187 -20.02 13.20 7.32
CA THR A 187 -19.62 12.52 8.55
C THR A 187 -20.75 11.72 9.20
N LEU A 188 -21.93 11.59 8.57
CA LEU A 188 -23.10 10.89 9.12
C LEU A 188 -22.84 9.40 9.43
N SER A 189 -21.86 8.78 8.77
CA SER A 189 -21.44 7.40 9.05
C SER A 189 -20.37 7.27 10.15
N VAL A 190 -19.70 8.37 10.51
CA VAL A 190 -18.51 8.34 11.37
C VAL A 190 -18.89 8.12 12.83
N THR A 191 -18.21 7.15 13.46
CA THR A 191 -18.42 6.78 14.88
C THR A 191 -17.22 7.11 15.77
N ASN A 192 -16.04 7.26 15.14
CA ASN A 192 -14.76 7.45 15.80
C ASN A 192 -13.97 8.62 15.17
N MET A 193 -13.79 9.70 15.95
CA MET A 193 -12.96 10.86 15.62
C MET A 193 -11.88 11.11 16.69
N LEU A 194 -11.56 10.09 17.49
CA LEU A 194 -10.56 10.16 18.55
C LEU A 194 -9.23 10.69 17.98
N GLN A 195 -8.67 11.74 18.59
CA GLN A 195 -7.39 12.35 18.20
C GLN A 195 -7.26 12.85 16.74
N MET A 196 -8.35 13.00 15.98
CA MET A 196 -8.33 13.28 14.53
C MET A 196 -7.43 14.44 14.10
N PHE A 197 -7.40 15.54 14.87
CA PHE A 197 -6.58 16.74 14.64
C PHE A 197 -5.60 17.03 15.78
N TYR A 198 -5.23 16.01 16.57
CA TYR A 198 -4.23 16.15 17.64
C TYR A 198 -2.94 16.74 17.05
N ALA A 199 -2.46 17.86 17.57
CA ALA A 199 -1.29 18.58 17.09
C ALA A 199 -1.28 18.86 15.56
N ALA A 200 -2.45 18.97 14.93
CA ALA A 200 -2.60 19.54 13.58
C ALA A 200 -2.45 21.07 13.65
N ILE A 201 -1.23 21.54 13.91
CA ILE A 201 -0.90 22.92 14.33
C ILE A 201 -1.57 24.00 13.45
N SER A 202 -1.59 23.80 12.12
CA SER A 202 -2.11 24.78 11.15
C SER A 202 -3.61 24.70 10.88
N PHE A 203 -4.30 23.66 11.36
CA PHE A 203 -5.68 23.40 10.95
C PHE A 203 -6.66 24.40 11.59
N ASN A 204 -7.41 25.13 10.75
CA ASN A 204 -8.48 26.03 11.17
C ASN A 204 -9.52 26.22 10.07
N LYS A 205 -9.96 25.13 9.43
CA LYS A 205 -11.03 25.16 8.41
C LYS A 205 -12.40 24.89 9.01
N ASP A 206 -13.41 25.42 8.33
CA ASP A 206 -14.81 25.25 8.70
C ASP A 206 -15.20 23.77 8.61
N ILE A 207 -15.65 23.25 9.75
CA ILE A 207 -16.20 21.91 9.96
C ILE A 207 -17.52 21.99 10.76
N THR A 208 -18.12 23.17 10.81
CA THR A 208 -19.32 23.44 11.62
C THR A 208 -20.55 22.67 11.13
N GLY A 209 -20.58 22.31 9.84
CA GLY A 209 -21.63 21.51 9.20
C GLY A 209 -21.53 19.99 9.41
N TRP A 210 -20.48 19.46 10.06
CA TRP A 210 -20.32 18.01 10.27
C TRP A 210 -21.40 17.41 11.19
N ASP A 211 -22.04 16.33 10.73
CA ASP A 211 -22.90 15.50 11.58
C ASP A 211 -22.03 14.66 12.54
N THR A 212 -22.28 14.84 13.83
CA THR A 212 -21.55 14.19 14.92
C THR A 212 -22.47 13.28 15.77
N THR A 213 -23.71 13.04 15.34
CA THR A 213 -24.75 12.33 16.10
C THR A 213 -24.38 10.90 16.49
N ARG A 214 -23.52 10.25 15.71
CA ARG A 214 -23.03 8.88 15.94
C ARG A 214 -21.65 8.81 16.59
N VAL A 215 -20.98 9.95 16.81
CA VAL A 215 -19.64 10.00 17.40
C VAL A 215 -19.73 9.68 18.90
N THR A 216 -18.93 8.69 19.33
CA THR A 216 -18.94 8.23 20.72
C THR A 216 -17.79 8.79 21.57
N SER A 217 -16.74 9.30 20.93
CA SER A 217 -15.53 9.83 21.59
C SER A 217 -14.93 10.98 20.80
N MET A 218 -14.79 12.14 21.45
CA MET A 218 -14.06 13.32 20.96
C MET A 218 -12.76 13.57 21.76
N LYS A 219 -12.30 12.56 22.53
CA LYS A 219 -11.09 12.64 23.34
C LYS A 219 -9.90 13.14 22.51
N SER A 220 -9.21 14.15 23.04
CA SER A 220 -8.02 14.77 22.46
C SER A 220 -8.13 15.18 20.98
N MET A 221 -9.34 15.39 20.43
CA MET A 221 -9.54 15.63 19.01
C MET A 221 -8.79 16.86 18.46
N PHE A 222 -8.71 17.94 19.24
CA PHE A 222 -8.01 19.20 18.92
C PHE A 222 -6.91 19.54 19.93
N ASN A 223 -6.42 18.55 20.68
CA ASN A 223 -5.32 18.74 21.63
C ASN A 223 -4.08 19.26 20.90
N GLN A 224 -3.52 20.40 21.31
CA GLN A 224 -2.42 21.10 20.62
C GLN A 224 -2.69 21.51 19.15
N ALA A 225 -3.96 21.53 18.71
CA ALA A 225 -4.36 22.12 17.43
C ALA A 225 -4.32 23.66 17.52
N ASN A 226 -3.10 24.21 17.57
CA ASN A 226 -2.85 25.58 18.03
C ASN A 226 -3.63 26.66 17.28
N SER A 227 -3.94 26.48 15.99
CA SER A 227 -4.67 27.46 15.18
C SER A 227 -6.19 27.31 15.22
N PHE A 228 -6.73 26.22 15.76
CA PHE A 228 -8.16 25.90 15.65
C PHE A 228 -9.02 26.81 16.53
N ASN A 229 -9.99 27.51 15.93
CA ASN A 229 -10.94 28.38 16.62
C ASN A 229 -12.26 28.52 15.83
N GLN A 230 -12.87 27.40 15.44
CA GLN A 230 -14.17 27.39 14.76
C GLN A 230 -15.32 27.21 15.75
N ASP A 231 -16.47 27.85 15.48
CA ASP A 231 -17.67 27.70 16.30
C ASP A 231 -18.46 26.42 15.95
N ILE A 232 -17.99 25.31 16.51
CA ILE A 232 -18.62 23.99 16.39
C ILE A 232 -19.80 23.78 17.36
N SER A 233 -20.41 24.85 17.87
CA SER A 233 -21.60 24.78 18.74
C SER A 233 -22.78 24.00 18.14
N GLY A 234 -22.85 23.89 16.80
CA GLY A 234 -23.88 23.10 16.09
C GLY A 234 -23.72 21.58 16.19
N TRP A 235 -22.58 21.08 16.68
CA TRP A 235 -22.32 19.64 16.79
C TRP A 235 -23.19 18.96 17.86
N SER A 236 -23.52 17.69 17.62
CA SER A 236 -24.30 16.86 18.54
C SER A 236 -23.41 16.14 19.54
N THR A 237 -23.65 16.38 20.82
CA THR A 237 -22.91 15.77 21.93
C THR A 237 -23.63 14.58 22.57
N ALA A 238 -24.88 14.30 22.18
CA ALA A 238 -25.75 13.30 22.81
C ALA A 238 -25.18 11.86 22.78
N GLY A 239 -24.41 11.51 21.73
CA GLY A 239 -23.72 10.22 21.63
C GLY A 239 -22.44 10.12 22.47
N VAL A 240 -21.78 11.25 22.72
CA VAL A 240 -20.40 11.34 23.20
C VAL A 240 -20.26 10.86 24.66
N LYS A 241 -19.26 10.02 24.93
CA LYS A 241 -18.94 9.50 26.27
C LYS A 241 -17.70 10.17 26.88
N THR A 242 -16.79 10.68 26.05
CA THR A 242 -15.57 11.34 26.52
C THR A 242 -15.13 12.48 25.61
N MET A 243 -14.77 13.59 26.27
CA MET A 243 -14.13 14.79 25.72
C MET A 243 -12.80 15.06 26.46
N TYR A 244 -12.22 14.04 27.10
CA TYR A 244 -10.95 14.15 27.82
C TYR A 244 -9.89 14.84 26.96
N ARG A 245 -9.34 15.96 27.47
CA ARG A 245 -8.34 16.78 26.77
C ARG A 245 -8.71 17.25 25.34
N MET A 246 -10.00 17.36 24.98
CA MET A 246 -10.43 17.69 23.60
C MET A 246 -9.75 18.94 23.02
N PHE A 247 -9.59 20.01 23.80
CA PHE A 247 -8.93 21.28 23.45
C PHE A 247 -7.70 21.56 24.32
N PHE A 248 -7.10 20.51 24.91
CA PHE A 248 -5.94 20.67 25.78
C PHE A 248 -4.79 21.34 25.02
N SER A 249 -4.28 22.47 25.53
CA SER A 249 -3.27 23.31 24.88
C SER A 249 -3.63 23.77 23.45
N ALA A 250 -4.91 23.84 23.08
CA ALA A 250 -5.35 24.44 21.82
C ALA A 250 -5.27 25.98 21.91
N ALA A 251 -4.08 26.53 21.64
CA ALA A 251 -3.71 27.90 22.04
C ALA A 251 -4.63 29.02 21.51
N SER A 252 -5.16 28.92 20.30
CA SER A 252 -6.11 29.89 19.73
C SER A 252 -7.58 29.58 20.01
N PHE A 253 -7.91 28.47 20.65
CA PHE A 253 -9.30 28.11 20.92
C PHE A 253 -9.86 28.94 22.07
N GLU A 254 -10.77 29.86 21.75
CA GLU A 254 -11.43 30.79 22.69
C GLU A 254 -12.96 30.77 22.56
N THR A 255 -13.50 29.77 21.86
CA THR A 255 -14.94 29.64 21.61
C THR A 255 -15.69 29.15 22.86
N CYS A 256 -16.86 29.76 23.08
CA CYS A 256 -17.80 29.51 24.18
C CYS A 256 -18.95 28.64 23.64
N LEU A 257 -18.83 27.32 23.81
CA LEU A 257 -19.66 26.31 23.16
C LEU A 257 -20.97 26.06 23.92
N VAL A 258 -22.11 25.97 23.22
CA VAL A 258 -23.44 25.78 23.84
C VAL A 258 -23.91 24.32 23.91
N TRP A 259 -22.99 23.39 24.15
CA TRP A 259 -23.29 21.96 24.19
C TRP A 259 -23.93 21.50 25.51
N ASP A 260 -24.92 20.62 25.44
CA ASP A 260 -25.30 19.78 26.57
C ASP A 260 -24.28 18.65 26.74
N ILE A 261 -23.52 18.69 27.83
CA ILE A 261 -22.51 17.68 28.17
C ILE A 261 -22.93 16.83 29.40
N SER A 262 -24.18 16.89 29.83
CA SER A 262 -24.69 16.15 31.01
C SER A 262 -24.58 14.63 30.90
N ASN A 263 -24.47 14.11 29.68
CA ASN A 263 -24.26 12.71 29.32
C ASN A 263 -22.77 12.29 29.23
N VAL A 264 -21.82 13.24 29.21
CA VAL A 264 -20.40 12.98 28.99
C VAL A 264 -19.73 12.56 30.29
N GLN A 265 -19.10 11.38 30.30
CA GLN A 265 -18.53 10.76 31.51
C GLN A 265 -17.18 11.36 31.90
N TYR A 266 -16.39 11.80 30.91
CA TYR A 266 -15.02 12.26 31.12
C TYR A 266 -14.74 13.55 30.33
N THR A 267 -14.70 14.68 31.04
CA THR A 267 -14.37 16.02 30.52
C THR A 267 -13.09 16.60 31.15
N SER A 268 -12.34 15.80 31.91
CA SER A 268 -11.13 16.25 32.60
C SER A 268 -10.14 16.87 31.61
N GLU A 269 -9.59 18.03 32.02
CA GLU A 269 -8.60 18.79 31.24
C GLU A 269 -9.08 19.24 29.84
N MET A 270 -10.40 19.22 29.55
CA MET A 270 -10.95 19.51 28.23
C MET A 270 -10.42 20.81 27.61
N PHE A 271 -10.39 21.91 28.37
CA PHE A 271 -9.90 23.23 27.92
C PHE A 271 -8.56 23.65 28.56
N SER A 272 -7.87 22.76 29.28
CA SER A 272 -6.65 23.13 30.01
C SER A 272 -5.56 23.57 29.04
N GLY A 273 -5.13 24.84 29.10
CA GLY A 273 -4.19 25.43 28.14
C GLY A 273 -4.85 26.07 26.90
N SER A 274 -6.16 26.20 26.88
CA SER A 274 -6.95 26.98 25.92
C SER A 274 -7.83 28.00 26.66
N ASN A 275 -8.50 28.90 25.93
CA ASN A 275 -9.43 29.89 26.47
C ASN A 275 -10.92 29.55 26.25
N GLY A 276 -11.22 28.37 25.70
CA GLY A 276 -12.60 27.93 25.45
C GLY A 276 -13.34 27.48 26.71
N ASP A 277 -14.68 27.43 26.63
CA ASP A 277 -15.56 27.08 27.75
C ASP A 277 -16.90 26.47 27.28
N ILE A 278 -17.69 25.91 28.19
CA ILE A 278 -19.09 25.52 27.96
C ILE A 278 -20.03 26.57 28.54
N CYS A 279 -20.96 27.06 27.71
CA CYS A 279 -21.82 28.19 27.99
C CYS A 279 -23.31 27.82 27.96
N THR A 280 -24.10 28.40 28.88
CA THR A 280 -25.55 28.11 29.00
C THR A 280 -26.42 28.81 27.96
N SER A 281 -25.88 29.80 27.25
CA SER A 281 -26.46 30.42 26.07
C SER A 281 -25.35 31.01 25.22
N ALA A 282 -25.54 31.10 23.90
CA ALA A 282 -24.54 31.70 23.02
C ALA A 282 -24.30 33.16 23.46
N PRO A 283 -23.04 33.62 23.56
CA PRO A 283 -22.77 34.99 23.92
C PRO A 283 -23.40 35.89 22.86
N THR A 284 -24.14 36.92 23.29
CA THR A 284 -24.73 37.89 22.36
C THR A 284 -23.60 38.67 21.68
N MET A 285 -23.18 38.18 20.51
CA MET A 285 -22.20 38.86 19.66
C MET A 285 -22.78 40.22 19.28
N THR A 286 -22.35 41.28 19.96
CA THR A 286 -22.57 42.65 19.49
C THR A 286 -21.83 42.77 18.16
N ALA A 287 -22.58 42.80 17.06
CA ALA A 287 -22.02 42.79 15.72
C ALA A 287 -20.95 43.89 15.58
N PRO A 288 -19.74 43.57 15.07
CA PRO A 288 -18.76 44.60 14.77
C PRO A 288 -19.36 45.60 13.75
N PRO A 289 -19.01 46.89 13.84
CA PRO A 289 -19.63 47.92 13.00
C PRO A 289 -19.48 47.57 11.52
N ALA A 290 -20.61 47.60 10.80
CA ALA A 290 -20.71 47.10 9.43
C ALA A 290 -19.62 47.71 8.53
N LYS A 291 -18.76 46.86 8.00
CA LYS A 291 -17.72 47.24 7.05
C LYS A 291 -18.41 47.67 5.75
N ILE A 292 -18.33 48.95 5.41
CA ILE A 292 -18.93 49.51 4.19
C ILE A 292 -18.23 48.88 2.98
N THR A 293 -18.88 47.90 2.35
CA THR A 293 -18.51 47.38 1.04
C THR A 293 -19.22 48.19 -0.06
N PRO A 294 -18.51 48.65 -1.10
CA PRO A 294 -19.14 49.31 -2.23
C PRO A 294 -19.96 48.30 -3.07
N ALA A 295 -21.01 48.80 -3.71
CA ALA A 295 -21.94 48.00 -4.51
C ALA A 295 -21.24 47.24 -5.67
N PRO A 296 -21.75 46.06 -6.08
CA PRO A 296 -21.15 45.28 -7.15
C PRO A 296 -21.25 46.02 -8.50
N SER A 297 -20.12 46.13 -9.20
CA SER A 297 -20.09 46.60 -10.58
C SER A 297 -20.62 45.53 -11.53
N SER A 298 -21.45 45.95 -12.49
CA SER A 298 -22.04 45.08 -13.51
C SER A 298 -20.99 44.47 -14.44
N LEU A 299 -21.01 43.15 -14.64
CA LEU A 299 -20.23 42.49 -15.69
C LEU A 299 -20.72 42.90 -17.09
N PRO A 300 -19.81 43.18 -18.04
CA PRO A 300 -20.13 43.17 -19.47
C PRO A 300 -20.00 41.75 -20.05
N THR A 301 -21.03 41.33 -20.79
CA THR A 301 -21.09 40.05 -21.51
C THR A 301 -20.45 40.14 -22.89
N SER A 302 -19.38 39.38 -23.17
CA SER A 302 -19.02 38.96 -24.54
C SER A 302 -17.94 37.86 -24.57
N TYR A 303 -18.34 36.63 -24.90
CA TYR A 303 -17.44 35.58 -25.37
C TYR A 303 -17.49 35.51 -26.90
N PRO A 304 -16.35 35.53 -27.62
CA PRO A 304 -16.27 35.04 -29.00
C PRO A 304 -15.91 33.54 -29.01
N SER A 305 -16.60 32.77 -29.85
CA SER A 305 -16.32 31.34 -30.05
C SER A 305 -15.01 31.08 -30.80
N PRO A 306 -14.36 29.91 -30.64
CA PRO A 306 -13.14 29.56 -31.38
C PRO A 306 -13.44 29.33 -32.88
N ALA A 307 -12.64 29.96 -33.75
CA ALA A 307 -12.67 29.66 -35.18
C ALA A 307 -11.90 28.36 -35.48
N LEU A 308 -12.50 27.41 -36.19
CA LEU A 308 -11.78 26.28 -36.75
C LEU A 308 -10.71 26.77 -37.74
N ARG A 309 -9.49 26.26 -37.60
CA ARG A 309 -8.49 26.30 -38.67
C ARG A 309 -8.15 24.88 -39.09
N ALA A 310 -8.70 24.47 -40.24
CA ALA A 310 -8.29 23.23 -40.88
C ALA A 310 -6.82 23.33 -41.30
N HIS A 311 -6.02 22.31 -40.97
CA HIS A 311 -4.73 22.09 -41.62
C HIS A 311 -4.91 21.03 -42.70
N SER A 312 -4.51 21.37 -43.92
CA SER A 312 -4.53 20.48 -45.08
C SER A 312 -3.52 19.35 -44.91
N ILE A 313 -3.96 18.14 -45.22
CA ILE A 313 -3.07 17.00 -45.48
C ILE A 313 -2.37 17.28 -46.82
N ASP A 314 -1.05 17.16 -46.84
CA ASP A 314 -0.27 17.06 -48.09
C ASP A 314 0.42 15.69 -48.10
N SER A 315 0.54 15.10 -49.29
CA SER A 315 0.81 13.67 -49.46
C SER A 315 1.73 13.38 -50.65
N THR A 316 3.02 13.57 -50.46
CA THR A 316 4.09 13.02 -51.33
C THR A 316 5.35 12.75 -50.50
N ASP A 317 5.67 11.49 -50.23
CA ASP A 317 6.82 10.84 -50.90
C ASP A 317 6.88 9.34 -50.57
N ASN A 318 7.27 8.54 -51.58
CA ASN A 318 7.56 7.11 -51.48
C ASN A 318 9.08 6.89 -51.49
N ASP A 319 9.52 5.75 -50.94
CA ASP A 319 10.81 5.07 -51.17
C ASP A 319 12.11 5.90 -50.92
N GLU A 320 13.02 5.55 -50.02
CA GLU A 320 13.63 4.23 -49.80
C GLU A 320 14.15 4.11 -48.35
N SER A 321 13.61 3.21 -47.52
CA SER A 321 14.21 2.89 -46.20
C SER A 321 13.85 1.51 -45.61
N VAL A 322 12.84 0.82 -46.15
CA VAL A 322 12.27 -0.39 -45.50
C VAL A 322 13.22 -1.60 -45.53
N TRP A 323 14.17 -1.66 -46.48
CA TRP A 323 15.08 -2.80 -46.66
C TRP A 323 16.15 -2.96 -45.58
N ILE A 324 16.43 -1.93 -44.77
CA ILE A 324 17.52 -1.97 -43.76
C ILE A 324 17.05 -2.50 -42.40
N MET A 325 15.75 -2.41 -42.06
CA MET A 325 15.24 -2.87 -40.76
C MET A 325 14.94 -4.37 -40.66
N ILE A 326 14.79 -5.08 -41.79
CA ILE A 326 14.35 -6.49 -41.80
C ILE A 326 15.53 -7.48 -41.76
N LEU A 327 16.73 -7.04 -42.19
CA LEU A 327 17.92 -7.90 -42.28
C LEU A 327 18.34 -8.57 -40.95
N PRO A 328 18.29 -7.90 -39.77
CA PRO A 328 18.62 -8.53 -38.49
C PRO A 328 17.61 -9.62 -38.08
N TYR A 329 16.33 -9.41 -38.36
CA TYR A 329 15.26 -10.35 -38.01
C TYR A 329 15.31 -11.65 -38.81
N VAL A 330 15.66 -11.57 -40.11
CA VAL A 330 15.83 -12.77 -40.96
C VAL A 330 17.04 -13.60 -40.52
N ILE A 331 18.12 -12.95 -40.09
CA ILE A 331 19.31 -13.64 -39.55
C ILE A 331 19.00 -14.28 -38.18
N ALA A 332 18.29 -13.57 -37.29
CA ALA A 332 17.86 -14.11 -36.00
C ALA A 332 16.95 -15.35 -36.14
N LEU A 333 15.97 -15.31 -37.05
CA LEU A 333 15.09 -16.45 -37.33
C LEU A 333 15.85 -17.65 -37.91
N GLY A 334 16.83 -17.42 -38.79
CA GLY A 334 17.69 -18.48 -39.34
C GLY A 334 18.55 -19.18 -38.27
N ILE A 335 19.05 -18.43 -37.30
CA ILE A 335 19.82 -18.97 -36.17
C ILE A 335 18.91 -19.80 -35.24
N CYS A 336 17.73 -19.28 -34.88
CA CYS A 336 16.77 -20.03 -34.05
C CYS A 336 16.31 -21.34 -34.70
N PHE A 337 16.06 -21.35 -36.02
CA PHE A 337 15.66 -22.56 -36.74
C PHE A 337 16.79 -23.63 -36.77
N SER A 338 18.05 -23.18 -36.83
CA SER A 338 19.23 -24.06 -36.79
C SER A 338 19.38 -24.76 -35.45
N PHE A 339 19.16 -24.05 -34.33
CA PHE A 339 19.18 -24.65 -32.99
C PHE A 339 18.02 -25.62 -32.73
N LEU A 340 16.81 -25.32 -33.25
CA LEU A 340 15.66 -26.23 -33.17
C LEU A 340 15.91 -27.55 -33.92
N ILE A 341 16.49 -27.49 -35.12
CA ILE A 341 16.85 -28.71 -35.89
C ILE A 341 17.92 -29.52 -35.14
N TYR A 342 18.96 -28.87 -34.60
CA TYR A 342 19.98 -29.56 -33.81
C TYR A 342 19.38 -30.28 -32.59
N TYR A 343 18.51 -29.61 -31.83
CA TYR A 343 17.84 -30.18 -30.66
C TYR A 343 16.91 -31.36 -31.02
N PHE A 344 16.17 -31.26 -32.13
CA PHE A 344 15.26 -32.31 -32.60
C PHE A 344 16.00 -33.56 -33.09
N VAL A 345 17.12 -33.39 -33.81
CA VAL A 345 17.97 -34.50 -34.26
C VAL A 345 18.65 -35.20 -33.08
N HIS A 346 19.17 -34.43 -32.10
CA HIS A 346 19.87 -35.02 -30.94
C HIS A 346 18.93 -35.82 -30.01
N THR A 347 17.69 -35.36 -29.83
CA THR A 347 16.71 -36.00 -28.94
C THR A 347 16.03 -37.23 -29.56
N THR A 348 15.89 -37.29 -30.89
CA THR A 348 15.32 -38.46 -31.58
C THR A 348 16.35 -39.59 -31.80
N PHE A 349 17.63 -39.29 -31.98
CA PHE A 349 18.66 -40.34 -32.13
C PHE A 349 18.95 -41.09 -30.82
N TYR A 350 19.02 -40.40 -29.67
CA TYR A 350 19.33 -41.03 -28.39
C TYR A 350 18.22 -41.96 -27.85
N LYS A 351 16.96 -41.75 -28.23
CA LYS A 351 15.85 -42.63 -27.83
C LYS A 351 15.77 -43.96 -28.58
N LYS A 352 16.58 -44.16 -29.64
CA LYS A 352 16.51 -45.36 -30.48
C LYS A 352 17.52 -46.45 -30.09
N THR A 353 18.48 -46.16 -29.23
CA THR A 353 19.54 -47.11 -28.81
C THR A 353 19.27 -47.83 -27.49
N GLU A 354 18.17 -47.52 -26.79
CA GLU A 354 17.84 -48.10 -25.47
C GLU A 354 16.71 -49.16 -25.50
N LEU A 355 16.17 -49.50 -26.67
CA LEU A 355 15.02 -50.42 -26.81
C LEU A 355 15.37 -51.83 -27.33
N ASP A 356 16.61 -52.06 -27.78
CA ASP A 356 17.07 -53.35 -28.31
C ASP A 356 18.19 -53.97 -27.47
N GLY A 357 17.81 -54.68 -26.41
CA GLY A 357 18.69 -55.53 -25.58
C GLY A 357 18.60 -55.22 -24.08
N GLY A 358 18.44 -56.18 -23.18
CA GLY A 358 18.28 -57.62 -23.37
C GLY A 358 18.34 -58.34 -22.01
N LEU A 359 17.38 -59.24 -21.77
CA LEU A 359 17.21 -60.12 -20.61
C LEU A 359 18.51 -60.58 -19.90
N TYR A 360 18.50 -60.69 -18.56
CA TYR A 360 18.69 -61.98 -17.87
C TYR A 360 18.28 -61.94 -16.37
N SER A 361 18.04 -63.14 -15.81
CA SER A 361 17.57 -63.49 -14.45
C SER A 361 18.55 -63.10 -13.30
N SER A 362 18.26 -63.19 -11.99
CA SER A 362 17.39 -64.18 -11.29
C SER A 362 16.98 -63.82 -9.85
N GLU A 363 15.71 -64.11 -9.54
CA GLU A 363 15.16 -64.88 -8.40
C GLU A 363 15.91 -65.09 -7.04
N LYS A 364 15.08 -65.21 -5.97
CA LYS A 364 15.32 -65.71 -4.59
C LYS A 364 15.85 -64.71 -3.54
N ALA A 365 15.44 -64.76 -2.27
CA ALA A 365 14.24 -65.35 -1.64
C ALA A 365 14.11 -64.81 -0.20
N THR A 366 12.91 -64.47 0.27
CA THR A 366 12.66 -64.12 1.68
C THR A 366 11.84 -65.21 2.38
N LYS A 367 12.31 -65.68 3.54
CA LYS A 367 11.56 -66.64 4.37
C LYS A 367 11.77 -66.41 5.88
N LYS A 368 10.74 -65.83 6.49
CA LYS A 368 10.20 -66.03 7.86
C LYS A 368 11.11 -65.91 9.11
N ALA A 369 10.53 -65.19 10.08
CA ALA A 369 10.44 -65.53 11.52
C ALA A 369 11.73 -65.38 12.37
N SER A 370 11.71 -65.06 13.67
CA SER A 370 10.63 -64.66 14.62
C SER A 370 11.22 -64.32 16.00
N HIS A 371 10.48 -63.57 16.84
CA HIS A 371 10.66 -63.43 18.32
C HIS A 371 11.91 -62.62 18.75
N ALA A 372 11.81 -61.62 19.65
CA ALA A 372 11.45 -61.65 21.09
C ALA A 372 12.59 -62.26 21.94
N ASP A 373 13.04 -61.70 23.07
CA ASP A 373 12.71 -60.47 23.84
C ASP A 373 14.00 -60.02 24.60
N ASP A 374 13.88 -59.09 25.56
CA ASP A 374 14.84 -58.82 26.67
C ASP A 374 16.20 -58.14 26.31
N ASP A 375 16.80 -57.27 27.11
CA ASP A 375 16.37 -56.45 28.28
C ASP A 375 17.44 -55.34 28.46
N GLU A 376 17.05 -54.11 28.84
CA GLU A 376 17.75 -53.28 29.85
C GLU A 376 17.08 -51.91 30.06
N THR A 377 17.14 -51.43 31.31
CA THR A 377 16.26 -50.38 31.86
C THR A 377 16.95 -49.04 32.12
N CYS A 378 16.18 -47.94 32.06
CA CYS A 378 16.35 -46.68 32.81
C CYS A 378 17.62 -45.81 32.49
N ASN A 379 17.62 -44.48 32.61
CA ASN A 379 16.66 -43.56 33.23
C ASN A 379 16.71 -42.13 32.64
N THR A 380 15.59 -41.42 32.77
CA THR A 380 15.32 -39.96 32.64
C THR A 380 15.07 -39.39 31.22
N GLY A 381 14.07 -38.53 30.98
CA GLY A 381 12.91 -38.17 31.81
C GLY A 381 12.33 -36.76 31.59
N ARG A 382 11.45 -36.56 30.59
CA ARG A 382 10.27 -35.63 30.64
C ARG A 382 9.40 -35.66 29.35
N TYR A 383 8.09 -35.76 29.58
CA TYR A 383 6.89 -35.44 28.77
C TYR A 383 7.12 -34.34 27.68
N GLY A 384 6.53 -34.34 26.47
CA GLY A 384 5.22 -34.86 26.01
C GLY A 384 4.08 -33.89 26.38
N THR A 385 3.18 -33.35 25.55
CA THR A 385 2.76 -33.47 24.13
C THR A 385 2.07 -32.13 23.73
N LEU A 386 1.60 -31.79 22.52
CA LEU A 386 1.21 -32.54 21.29
C LEU A 386 1.46 -31.65 20.03
N GLY A 387 0.69 -31.78 18.94
CA GLY A 387 0.78 -30.95 17.70
C GLY A 387 -0.46 -30.06 17.44
N PRO A 388 -0.63 -29.49 16.22
CA PRO A 388 -0.78 -30.32 15.01
C PRO A 388 0.19 -30.01 13.84
N ARG A 389 0.10 -30.85 12.80
CA ARG A 389 0.96 -30.91 11.61
C ARG A 389 0.51 -29.97 10.50
N PHE A 390 1.45 -29.56 9.65
CA PHE A 390 1.27 -29.61 8.18
C PHE A 390 2.55 -30.10 7.50
N HIS A 391 2.41 -30.75 6.33
CA HIS A 391 3.49 -31.43 5.63
C HIS A 391 4.37 -30.47 4.83
N THR A 392 5.69 -30.57 4.99
CA THR A 392 6.67 -30.18 3.97
C THR A 392 7.31 -31.43 3.36
N VAL A 393 7.20 -31.57 2.04
CA VAL A 393 7.83 -32.66 1.29
C VAL A 393 9.29 -32.28 1.04
N GLN A 394 10.19 -32.73 1.91
CA GLN A 394 11.63 -32.56 1.74
C GLN A 394 12.22 -33.89 1.24
N GLY A 395 12.51 -33.97 -0.06
CA GLY A 395 12.85 -35.25 -0.69
C GLY A 395 13.53 -35.15 -2.04
N CYS A 396 14.64 -34.41 -2.17
CA CYS A 396 15.50 -34.52 -3.35
C CYS A 396 16.96 -34.03 -3.13
N SER A 397 17.77 -34.76 -2.35
CA SER A 397 19.25 -34.65 -2.40
C SER A 397 19.97 -35.73 -1.57
N ALA A 398 20.11 -36.94 -2.11
CA ALA A 398 21.07 -37.93 -1.58
C ALA A 398 21.54 -38.95 -2.63
N LEU A 399 20.61 -39.51 -3.41
CA LEU A 399 20.89 -40.62 -4.34
C LEU A 399 21.52 -40.20 -5.69
N SER A 400 21.45 -38.93 -6.08
CA SER A 400 21.99 -38.45 -7.37
C SER A 400 23.51 -38.18 -7.34
N LEU A 401 24.10 -37.97 -6.16
CA LEU A 401 25.50 -37.53 -6.07
C LEU A 401 26.52 -38.67 -6.17
N THR A 402 26.15 -39.89 -5.75
CA THR A 402 27.05 -41.05 -5.73
C THR A 402 27.22 -41.70 -7.11
N LEU A 403 26.19 -41.62 -7.98
CA LEU A 403 26.22 -42.27 -9.29
C LEU A 403 27.06 -41.48 -10.32
N PHE A 404 27.29 -40.17 -10.09
CA PHE A 404 27.98 -39.30 -11.04
C PHE A 404 29.52 -39.26 -10.91
N ILE A 405 30.08 -39.96 -9.92
CA ILE A 405 31.54 -40.05 -9.71
C ILE A 405 32.16 -41.23 -10.49
N LEU A 406 31.37 -42.25 -10.85
CA LEU A 406 31.86 -43.45 -11.56
C LEU A 406 31.84 -43.35 -13.10
N LEU A 407 31.33 -42.24 -13.67
CA LEU A 407 31.23 -42.03 -15.13
C LEU A 407 32.20 -40.96 -15.67
N LEU A 408 33.31 -40.71 -14.96
CA LEU A 408 34.34 -39.74 -15.35
C LEU A 408 35.76 -40.35 -15.30
N GLN A 409 35.89 -41.63 -15.67
CA GLN A 409 37.19 -42.31 -15.82
C GLN A 409 37.35 -43.16 -17.11
N GLU A 410 36.49 -42.95 -18.11
CA GLU A 410 36.73 -43.35 -19.51
C GLU A 410 36.55 -42.13 -20.44
#